data_AF-G2E8L4-F1
#
_entry.id   AF-G2E8L4-F1
#
_cell.length_a   1.000
_cell.length_b   1.000
_cell.length_c   1.000
_cell.angle_alpha   90.00
_cell.angle_beta   90.00
_cell.angle_gamma   90.00
#
_symmetry.space_group_name_H-M   'P 1'
#
loop_
_entity.id
_entity.type
_entity.pdbx_description
1 polymer ?
#
loop_
_entity_poly.entity_id
_entity_poly.type
_entity_poly.pdbx_seq_one_letter_code
_entity_poly.pdbx_strand_id
1 'polypeptide(L)'
;MREQAVTIRVLRKTVRLFGSFVVIFVLIGLGGYAVLECQDRNYAAEYFRFMEYGAVLESRKWHSQALGCTYAIISLPGNASFAPPKQWLNEIAWYKTPVVFDKEAKNYYCHNLICNCEGELDSKTIGRLSSLLSNPGSFYYFHNHRSPHSYMWQGVIYIYSKPEKLAAMVRFGD
;
A
#
# COMPACT_ATOMS: atom_id res chain seq x y z
N MET A 1 48.01 44.72 -4.95
CA MET A 1 48.04 43.23 -5.01
C MET A 1 47.30 42.53 -3.86
N ARG A 2 47.28 43.06 -2.61
CA ARG A 2 46.55 42.41 -1.50
C ARG A 2 45.03 42.42 -1.64
N GLU A 3 44.43 43.48 -2.19
CA GLU A 3 42.97 43.57 -2.34
C GLU A 3 42.39 42.54 -3.31
N GLN A 4 43.04 42.31 -4.46
CA GLN A 4 42.60 41.30 -5.43
C GLN A 4 42.59 39.88 -4.84
N ALA A 5 43.52 39.56 -3.93
CA ALA A 5 43.58 38.25 -3.28
C ALA A 5 42.42 38.02 -2.29
N VAL A 6 41.89 39.08 -1.68
CA VAL A 6 40.75 39.01 -0.75
C VAL A 6 39.46 38.77 -1.54
N THR A 7 39.25 39.48 -2.65
CA THR A 7 38.06 39.34 -3.50
C THR A 7 37.93 37.93 -4.07
N ILE A 8 39.05 37.32 -4.49
CA ILE A 8 39.08 35.94 -5.02
C ILE A 8 38.72 34.91 -3.93
N ARG A 9 39.18 35.11 -2.68
CA ARG A 9 38.83 34.21 -1.56
C ARG A 9 37.36 34.30 -1.18
N VAL A 10 36.81 35.50 -1.11
CA VAL A 10 35.39 35.72 -0.80
C VAL A 10 34.52 35.10 -1.89
N LEU A 11 34.84 35.35 -3.17
CA LEU A 11 34.11 34.76 -4.30
C LEU A 11 34.12 33.23 -4.27
N ARG A 12 35.27 32.58 -4.01
CA ARG A 12 35.35 31.12 -3.86
C ARG A 12 34.51 30.60 -2.70
N LYS A 13 34.47 31.31 -1.57
CA LYS A 13 33.70 30.90 -0.39
C LYS A 13 32.19 31.01 -0.66
N THR A 14 31.76 32.09 -1.31
CA THR A 14 30.36 32.29 -1.71
C THR A 14 29.92 31.26 -2.76
N VAL A 15 30.75 30.98 -3.77
CA VAL A 15 30.45 29.95 -4.78
C VAL A 15 30.34 28.55 -4.16
N ARG A 16 31.22 28.21 -3.20
CA ARG A 16 31.11 26.92 -2.49
C ARG A 16 29.85 26.81 -1.65
N LEU A 17 29.50 27.86 -0.90
CA LEU A 17 28.29 27.89 -0.08
C LEU A 17 27.02 27.77 -0.95
N PHE A 18 26.96 28.54 -2.03
CA PHE A 18 25.82 28.49 -2.96
C PHE A 18 25.74 27.13 -3.67
N GLY A 19 26.88 26.60 -4.13
CA GLY A 19 26.96 25.28 -4.73
C GLY A 19 26.51 24.15 -3.78
N SER A 20 26.93 24.19 -2.51
CA SER A 20 26.48 23.20 -1.51
C SER A 20 24.98 23.29 -1.25
N PHE A 21 24.42 24.50 -1.24
CA PHE A 21 22.99 24.70 -1.01
C PHE A 21 22.14 24.13 -2.16
N VAL A 22 22.60 24.34 -3.40
CA VAL A 22 21.97 23.75 -4.60
C VAL A 22 22.04 22.23 -4.57
N VAL A 23 23.20 21.65 -4.22
CA VAL A 23 23.35 20.19 -4.11
C VAL A 23 22.42 19.59 -3.06
N ILE A 24 22.31 20.22 -1.88
CA ILE A 24 21.39 19.77 -0.82
C ILE A 24 19.93 19.84 -1.30
N PHE A 25 19.53 20.93 -1.95
CA PHE A 25 18.17 21.07 -2.49
C PHE A 25 17.86 20.03 -3.57
N VAL A 26 18.80 19.75 -4.46
CA VAL A 26 18.67 18.70 -5.49
C VAL A 26 18.56 17.32 -4.85
N LEU A 27 19.38 17.02 -3.83
CA LEU A 27 19.30 15.74 -3.11
C LEU A 27 17.99 15.56 -2.35
N ILE A 28 17.47 16.61 -1.72
CA ILE A 28 16.16 16.60 -1.06
C ILE A 28 15.04 16.43 -2.11
N GLY A 29 15.12 17.16 -3.23
CA GLY A 29 14.14 17.07 -4.31
C GLY A 29 14.09 15.68 -4.95
N LEU A 30 15.26 15.10 -5.26
CA LEU A 30 15.37 13.75 -5.80
C LEU A 30 14.96 12.68 -4.78
N GLY A 31 15.35 12.82 -3.52
CA GLY A 31 14.93 11.92 -2.45
C GLY A 31 13.42 11.95 -2.22
N GLY A 32 12.82 13.14 -2.22
CA GLY A 32 11.37 13.31 -2.13
C GLY A 32 10.63 12.75 -3.34
N TYR A 33 11.16 12.95 -4.55
CA TYR A 33 10.60 12.39 -5.78
C TYR A 33 10.62 10.86 -5.78
N ALA A 34 11.73 10.24 -5.38
CA ALA A 34 11.84 8.78 -5.28
C ALA A 34 10.86 8.19 -4.25
N VAL A 35 10.63 8.86 -3.12
CA VAL A 35 9.63 8.45 -2.12
C VAL A 35 8.21 8.54 -2.68
N LEU A 36 7.91 9.58 -3.46
CA LEU A 36 6.61 9.73 -4.13
C LEU A 36 6.41 8.71 -5.25
N GLU A 37 7.47 8.35 -5.98
CA GLU A 37 7.45 7.29 -6.99
C GLU A 37 7.21 5.90 -6.37
N CYS A 38 7.70 5.65 -5.14
CA CYS A 38 7.36 4.44 -4.39
C CYS A 38 5.88 4.37 -3.97
N GLN A 39 5.17 5.50 -3.89
CA GLN A 39 3.73 5.56 -3.70
C GLN A 39 3.04 5.70 -5.06
N ASP A 40 3.14 4.64 -5.88
CA ASP A 40 2.52 4.58 -7.19
C ASP A 40 0.99 4.73 -7.07
N ARG A 41 0.49 5.97 -7.20
CA ARG A 41 -0.94 6.29 -7.22
C ARG A 41 -1.67 5.60 -8.38
N ASN A 42 -0.95 5.19 -9.42
CA ASN A 42 -1.53 4.46 -10.55
C ASN A 42 -1.72 2.98 -10.24
N TYR A 43 -1.11 2.43 -9.18
CA TYR A 43 -1.25 1.02 -8.84
C TYR A 43 -2.68 0.65 -8.50
N ALA A 44 -3.39 1.49 -7.72
CA ALA A 44 -4.82 1.32 -7.50
C ALA A 44 -5.62 1.43 -8.80
N ALA A 45 -5.28 2.36 -9.69
CA ALA A 45 -5.97 2.49 -10.98
C ALA A 45 -5.77 1.25 -11.87
N GLU A 46 -4.56 0.66 -11.86
CA GLU A 46 -4.23 -0.58 -12.57
C GLU A 46 -5.07 -1.77 -12.05
N TYR A 47 -5.12 -1.93 -10.72
CA TYR A 47 -5.80 -3.05 -10.07
C TYR A 47 -7.33 -2.95 -10.05
N PHE A 48 -7.87 -1.74 -9.94
CA PHE A 48 -9.31 -1.49 -9.86
C PHE A 48 -9.89 -0.97 -11.19
N ARG A 49 -9.18 -1.10 -12.32
CA ARG A 49 -9.63 -0.60 -13.64
C ARG A 49 -11.01 -1.06 -14.10
N PHE A 50 -11.52 -2.17 -13.56
CA PHE A 50 -12.83 -2.75 -13.88
C PHE A 50 -13.92 -2.42 -12.84
N MET A 51 -13.63 -1.53 -11.89
CA MET A 51 -14.51 -1.16 -10.80
C MET A 51 -14.65 0.36 -10.74
N GLU A 52 -15.88 0.85 -10.58
CA GLU A 52 -16.11 2.25 -10.22
C GLU A 52 -15.72 2.46 -8.75
N TYR A 53 -14.89 3.46 -8.48
CA TYR A 53 -14.46 3.81 -7.13
C TYR A 53 -14.45 5.32 -6.92
N GLY A 54 -14.74 5.74 -5.70
CA GLY A 54 -14.81 7.16 -5.34
C GLY A 54 -13.44 7.83 -5.21
N ALA A 55 -12.56 7.22 -4.43
CA ALA A 55 -11.23 7.74 -4.17
C ALA A 55 -10.26 6.58 -3.88
N VAL A 56 -8.98 6.81 -4.18
CA VAL A 56 -7.88 5.97 -3.68
C VAL A 56 -7.57 6.42 -2.26
N LEU A 57 -7.71 5.51 -1.29
CA LEU A 57 -7.44 5.78 0.12
C LEU A 57 -5.94 5.63 0.39
N GLU A 58 -5.37 4.51 -0.02
CA GLU A 58 -3.94 4.19 0.12
C GLU A 58 -3.51 3.32 -1.06
N SER A 59 -2.32 3.57 -1.60
CA SER A 59 -1.77 2.75 -2.68
C SER A 59 -0.25 2.77 -2.68
N ARG A 60 0.33 1.59 -2.80
CA ARG A 60 1.77 1.37 -2.86
C ARG A 60 2.08 0.13 -3.68
N LYS A 61 2.98 0.27 -4.66
CA LYS A 61 3.50 -0.82 -5.47
C LYS A 61 4.96 -1.02 -5.17
N TRP A 62 5.32 -2.16 -4.58
CA TRP A 62 6.71 -2.52 -4.43
C TRP A 62 7.27 -3.00 -5.78
N HIS A 63 8.42 -2.44 -6.19
CA HIS A 63 8.97 -2.60 -7.55
C HIS A 63 10.17 -3.57 -7.62
N SER A 64 10.57 -4.21 -6.53
CA SER A 64 11.73 -5.11 -6.48
C SER A 64 11.52 -6.29 -5.52
N GLN A 65 12.38 -7.31 -5.59
CA GLN A 65 12.40 -8.56 -4.77
C GLN A 65 12.63 -8.33 -3.26
N ALA A 66 12.16 -7.21 -2.71
CA ALA A 66 12.30 -6.89 -1.30
C ALA A 66 11.03 -7.24 -0.53
N LEU A 67 11.27 -7.67 0.71
CA LEU A 67 10.29 -8.11 1.70
C LEU A 67 9.42 -6.92 2.15
N GLY A 68 8.38 -6.59 1.41
CA GLY A 68 7.46 -5.50 1.75
C GLY A 68 6.02 -5.73 1.33
N CYS A 69 5.16 -4.77 1.66
CA CYS A 69 3.76 -4.80 1.34
C CYS A 69 3.42 -4.00 0.08
N THR A 70 2.77 -4.71 -0.84
CA THR A 70 2.13 -4.11 -2.01
C THR A 70 0.62 -4.06 -1.72
N TYR A 71 0.02 -2.87 -1.82
CA TYR A 71 -1.39 -2.70 -1.49
C TYR A 71 -2.07 -1.62 -2.33
N ALA A 72 -3.35 -1.81 -2.56
CA ALA A 72 -4.23 -0.82 -3.17
C ALA A 72 -5.58 -0.85 -2.47
N ILE A 73 -6.00 0.30 -1.94
CA ILE A 73 -7.20 0.44 -1.11
C ILE A 73 -8.00 1.62 -1.65
N ILE A 74 -9.27 1.37 -1.94
CA ILE A 74 -10.18 2.34 -2.54
C ILE A 74 -11.47 2.45 -1.74
N SER A 75 -12.13 3.60 -1.85
CA SER A 75 -13.51 3.76 -1.39
C SER A 75 -14.49 3.39 -2.49
N LEU A 76 -15.53 2.61 -2.17
CA LEU A 76 -16.61 2.30 -3.09
C LEU A 76 -17.64 3.46 -3.12
N PRO A 77 -18.25 3.73 -4.29
CA PRO A 77 -19.33 4.70 -4.38
C PRO A 77 -20.60 4.17 -3.69
N GLY A 78 -21.52 5.07 -3.33
CA GLY A 78 -22.75 4.69 -2.60
C GLY A 78 -23.69 3.76 -3.38
N ASN A 79 -23.62 3.80 -4.72
CA ASN A 79 -24.37 2.96 -5.65
C ASN A 79 -23.67 1.62 -5.97
N ALA A 80 -22.52 1.30 -5.35
CA ALA A 80 -21.79 0.07 -5.62
C ALA A 80 -22.68 -1.18 -5.42
N SER A 81 -22.40 -2.23 -6.20
CA SER A 81 -23.07 -3.53 -6.06
C SER A 81 -22.83 -4.14 -4.68
N PHE A 82 -23.77 -4.94 -4.18
CA PHE A 82 -23.56 -5.66 -2.92
C PHE A 82 -22.47 -6.73 -3.05
N ALA A 83 -22.40 -7.38 -4.20
CA ALA A 83 -21.37 -8.36 -4.51
C ALA A 83 -20.21 -7.72 -5.30
N PRO A 84 -18.98 -8.27 -5.18
CA PRO A 84 -17.85 -7.84 -5.99
C PRO A 84 -18.16 -7.97 -7.50
N PRO A 85 -17.69 -7.04 -8.35
CA PRO A 85 -17.81 -7.15 -9.80
C PRO A 85 -17.11 -8.43 -10.30
N LYS A 86 -17.80 -9.21 -11.13
CA LYS A 86 -17.27 -10.44 -11.73
C LYS A 86 -15.99 -10.19 -12.53
N GLN A 87 -15.92 -9.04 -13.20
CA GLN A 87 -14.79 -8.63 -14.04
C GLN A 87 -13.53 -8.28 -13.25
N TRP A 88 -13.64 -8.03 -11.93
CA TRP A 88 -12.47 -7.62 -11.15
C TRP A 88 -11.42 -8.73 -11.06
N LEU A 89 -11.85 -9.98 -10.85
CA LEU A 89 -10.98 -11.15 -10.74
C LEU A 89 -11.46 -12.32 -11.59
N ASN A 90 -11.89 -12.10 -12.83
CA ASN A 90 -12.27 -13.16 -13.78
C ASN A 90 -13.24 -14.22 -13.23
N GLU A 91 -14.35 -13.78 -12.63
CA GLU A 91 -15.42 -14.65 -12.11
C GLU A 91 -15.01 -15.64 -11.01
N ILE A 92 -13.92 -15.37 -10.28
CA ILE A 92 -13.51 -16.18 -9.13
C ILE A 92 -14.62 -16.25 -8.07
N ALA A 93 -14.70 -17.41 -7.41
CA ALA A 93 -15.60 -17.62 -6.27
C ALA A 93 -15.08 -16.87 -5.03
N TRP A 94 -15.85 -15.87 -4.60
CA TRP A 94 -15.59 -15.10 -3.39
C TRP A 94 -16.13 -15.82 -2.16
N TYR A 95 -15.38 -15.77 -1.07
CA TYR A 95 -15.84 -16.21 0.25
C TYR A 95 -16.50 -15.06 0.99
N LYS A 96 -17.34 -15.38 1.97
CA LYS A 96 -18.03 -14.41 2.82
C LYS A 96 -17.40 -14.38 4.21
N THR A 97 -17.30 -13.20 4.80
CA THR A 97 -16.84 -13.03 6.18
C THR A 97 -17.94 -13.42 7.18
N PRO A 98 -17.62 -13.78 8.44
CA PRO A 98 -16.30 -13.72 9.06
C PRO A 98 -15.33 -14.82 8.60
N VAL A 99 -14.03 -14.49 8.54
CA VAL A 99 -12.97 -15.48 8.35
C VAL A 99 -12.72 -16.22 9.66
N VAL A 100 -12.78 -17.54 9.63
CA VAL A 100 -12.39 -18.37 10.77
C VAL A 100 -10.89 -18.63 10.67
N PHE A 101 -10.11 -17.83 11.41
CA PHE A 101 -8.67 -18.06 11.56
C PHE A 101 -8.42 -19.22 12.54
N ASP A 102 -7.40 -20.04 12.26
CA ASP A 102 -7.07 -21.18 13.12
C ASP A 102 -6.50 -20.69 14.46
N LYS A 103 -7.01 -21.22 15.56
CA LYS A 103 -6.63 -20.81 16.92
C LYS A 103 -5.24 -21.32 17.34
N GLU A 104 -4.65 -22.24 16.59
CA GLU A 104 -3.38 -22.89 16.94
C GLU A 104 -2.13 -22.02 16.73
N ALA A 105 -2.25 -20.88 16.03
CA ALA A 105 -1.14 -19.93 15.87
C ALA A 105 -0.93 -19.02 17.11
N LYS A 106 -0.93 -19.61 18.31
CA LYS A 106 -0.99 -18.96 19.64
C LYS A 106 0.06 -17.88 19.97
N ASN A 107 1.03 -17.62 19.09
CA ASN A 107 2.13 -16.69 19.35
C ASN A 107 2.15 -15.44 18.43
N TYR A 108 1.18 -15.28 17.51
CA TYR A 108 1.10 -14.10 16.67
C TYR A 108 -0.15 -13.29 17.04
N TYR A 109 0.06 -12.02 17.43
CA TYR A 109 -1.00 -11.06 17.79
C TYR A 109 -1.99 -10.80 16.65
N CYS A 110 -1.69 -11.25 15.43
CA CYS A 110 -2.63 -11.24 14.33
C CYS A 110 -2.39 -12.41 13.36
N HIS A 111 -3.48 -13.04 12.93
CA HIS A 111 -3.50 -14.28 12.13
C HIS A 111 -3.75 -14.07 10.64
N ASN A 112 -3.67 -12.83 10.14
CA ASN A 112 -4.01 -12.49 8.75
C ASN A 112 -2.85 -11.78 8.03
N LEU A 113 -2.88 -11.82 6.70
CA LEU A 113 -1.87 -11.19 5.85
C LEU A 113 -1.77 -9.66 6.02
N ILE A 114 -2.86 -8.99 6.41
CA ILE A 114 -2.88 -7.53 6.60
C ILE A 114 -1.93 -7.13 7.73
N CYS A 115 -1.80 -7.93 8.77
CA CYS A 115 -0.95 -7.61 9.91
C CYS A 115 0.55 -7.77 9.64
N ASN A 116 0.93 -8.58 8.66
CA ASN A 116 2.31 -8.57 8.18
C ASN A 116 2.69 -7.21 7.54
N CYS A 117 1.69 -6.37 7.23
CA CYS A 117 1.86 -5.01 6.74
C CYS A 117 1.74 -3.93 7.82
N GLU A 118 1.76 -4.27 9.10
CA GLU A 118 1.54 -3.30 10.20
C GLU A 118 2.55 -2.14 10.21
N GLY A 119 3.78 -2.36 9.75
CA GLY A 119 4.80 -1.32 9.61
C GLY A 119 4.69 -0.44 8.37
N GLU A 120 3.76 -0.75 7.45
CA GLU A 120 3.69 -0.13 6.11
C GLU A 120 2.32 0.47 5.77
N LEU A 121 1.26 0.00 6.43
CA LEU A 121 -0.10 0.54 6.34
C LEU A 121 -0.39 1.44 7.54
N ASP A 122 -1.30 2.40 7.38
CA ASP A 122 -1.78 3.17 8.52
C ASP A 122 -2.52 2.27 9.52
N SER A 123 -2.30 2.51 10.83
CA SER A 123 -2.91 1.71 11.90
C SER A 123 -4.44 1.70 11.85
N LYS A 124 -5.08 2.80 11.41
CA LYS A 124 -6.54 2.86 11.25
C LYS A 124 -6.99 1.98 10.08
N THR A 125 -6.22 1.97 8.99
CA THR A 125 -6.49 1.13 7.82
C THR A 125 -6.35 -0.34 8.15
N ILE A 126 -5.32 -0.74 8.90
CA ILE A 126 -5.15 -2.11 9.40
C ILE A 126 -6.32 -2.53 10.27
N GLY A 127 -6.71 -1.70 11.24
CA GLY A 127 -7.86 -1.97 12.10
C GLY A 127 -9.16 -2.13 11.30
N ARG A 128 -9.39 -1.25 10.32
CA ARG A 128 -10.56 -1.31 9.43
C ARG A 128 -10.56 -2.59 8.61
N LEU A 129 -9.49 -2.89 7.87
CA LEU A 129 -9.40 -4.10 7.04
C LEU A 129 -9.52 -5.38 7.88
N SER A 130 -8.91 -5.42 9.07
CA SER A 130 -9.03 -6.56 9.99
C SER A 130 -10.49 -6.74 10.45
N SER A 131 -11.17 -5.64 10.78
CA SER A 131 -12.60 -5.68 11.12
C SER A 131 -13.48 -6.18 9.97
N LEU A 132 -13.14 -5.87 8.70
CA LEU A 132 -13.87 -6.39 7.54
C LEU A 132 -13.82 -7.90 7.47
N LEU A 133 -12.69 -8.50 7.84
CA LEU A 133 -12.50 -9.96 7.85
C LEU A 133 -13.15 -10.61 9.08
N SER A 134 -13.17 -9.94 10.23
CA SER A 134 -13.74 -10.47 11.47
C SER A 134 -15.26 -10.30 11.59
N ASN A 135 -15.85 -9.34 10.87
CA ASN A 135 -17.28 -9.05 10.93
C ASN A 135 -18.01 -9.56 9.67
N PRO A 136 -19.27 -9.99 9.80
CA PRO A 136 -20.07 -10.40 8.64
C PRO A 136 -20.37 -9.22 7.71
N GLY A 137 -20.57 -9.52 6.42
CA GLY A 137 -21.04 -8.54 5.42
C GLY A 137 -20.01 -8.12 4.37
N SER A 138 -18.80 -8.68 4.44
CA SER A 138 -17.75 -8.48 3.44
C SER A 138 -17.51 -9.75 2.63
N PHE A 139 -16.89 -9.58 1.47
CA PHE A 139 -16.39 -10.65 0.62
C PHE A 139 -14.87 -10.62 0.63
N TYR A 140 -14.26 -11.79 0.59
CA TYR A 140 -12.81 -11.91 0.50
C TYR A 140 -12.38 -13.03 -0.44
N TYR A 141 -11.15 -12.93 -0.92
CA TYR A 141 -10.51 -13.95 -1.73
C TYR A 141 -9.02 -14.00 -1.43
N PHE A 142 -8.47 -15.20 -1.20
CA PHE A 142 -7.03 -15.42 -1.07
C PHE A 142 -6.49 -16.04 -2.35
N HIS A 143 -5.58 -15.34 -3.01
CA HIS A 143 -4.84 -15.92 -4.13
C HIS A 143 -3.99 -17.08 -3.61
N ASN A 144 -3.98 -18.20 -4.35
CA ASN A 144 -3.31 -19.47 -4.03
C ASN A 144 -4.01 -20.48 -3.09
N HIS A 145 -5.28 -20.30 -2.71
CA HIS A 145 -6.31 -21.32 -2.36
C HIS A 145 -5.99 -22.59 -1.53
N ARG A 146 -4.77 -22.88 -1.07
CA ARG A 146 -4.47 -24.15 -0.41
C ARG A 146 -5.08 -24.23 0.99
N SER A 147 -5.23 -23.09 1.67
CA SER A 147 -5.97 -22.97 2.93
C SER A 147 -5.96 -21.50 3.41
N PRO A 148 -7.07 -20.94 3.92
CA PRO A 148 -7.04 -19.68 4.67
C PRO A 148 -6.26 -19.80 5.99
N HIS A 149 -5.82 -21.01 6.37
CA HIS A 149 -5.15 -21.31 7.63
C HIS A 149 -3.62 -21.32 7.53
N SER A 150 -3.03 -21.25 6.32
CA SER A 150 -1.57 -21.22 6.18
C SER A 150 -1.07 -19.86 5.72
N TYR A 151 -0.70 -19.03 6.70
CA TYR A 151 -0.11 -17.70 6.49
C TYR A 151 1.13 -17.73 5.59
N MET A 152 1.88 -18.83 5.57
CA MET A 152 3.08 -19.01 4.73
C MET A 152 2.80 -19.07 3.23
N TRP A 153 1.54 -19.29 2.81
CA TRP A 153 1.18 -19.43 1.40
C TRP A 153 0.11 -18.43 0.92
N GLN A 154 -0.30 -17.49 1.78
CA GLN A 154 -1.13 -16.37 1.38
C GLN A 154 -0.22 -15.36 0.68
N GLY A 155 -0.24 -15.35 -0.65
CA GLY A 155 0.49 -14.32 -1.40
C GLY A 155 -0.30 -13.01 -1.45
N VAL A 156 -1.62 -13.09 -1.64
CA VAL A 156 -2.48 -11.93 -1.85
C VAL A 156 -3.86 -12.15 -1.24
N ILE A 157 -4.40 -11.14 -0.57
CA ILE A 157 -5.80 -11.06 -0.16
C ILE A 157 -6.51 -9.94 -0.92
N TYR A 158 -7.73 -10.23 -1.33
CA TYR A 158 -8.67 -9.26 -1.87
C TYR A 158 -9.86 -9.15 -0.94
N ILE A 159 -10.36 -7.94 -0.72
CA ILE A 159 -11.47 -7.65 0.17
C ILE A 159 -12.42 -6.70 -0.54
N TYR A 160 -13.72 -6.95 -0.42
CA TYR A 160 -14.79 -6.10 -0.92
C TYR A 160 -15.87 -5.98 0.14
N SER A 161 -16.20 -4.76 0.54
CA SER A 161 -17.24 -4.50 1.53
C SER A 161 -18.08 -3.31 1.11
N LYS A 162 -19.28 -3.58 0.58
CA LYS A 162 -20.28 -2.54 0.32
C LYS A 162 -20.71 -1.81 1.60
N PRO A 163 -21.04 -2.50 2.71
CA PRO A 163 -21.47 -1.83 3.94
C PRO A 163 -20.45 -0.79 4.44
N GLU A 164 -19.17 -1.15 4.35
CA GLU A 164 -18.05 -0.32 4.76
C GLU A 164 -17.48 0.54 3.63
N LYS A 165 -18.11 0.52 2.44
CA LYS A 165 -17.74 1.26 1.24
C LYS A 165 -16.25 1.17 0.90
N LEU A 166 -15.70 -0.03 0.90
CA LEU A 166 -14.26 -0.25 0.72
C LEU A 166 -13.98 -1.47 -0.15
N ALA A 167 -12.95 -1.38 -0.99
CA ALA A 167 -12.31 -2.55 -1.58
C ALA A 167 -10.79 -2.43 -1.45
N ALA A 168 -10.14 -3.58 -1.28
CA ALA A 168 -8.70 -3.66 -1.05
C ALA A 168 -8.08 -4.87 -1.75
N MET A 169 -6.84 -4.68 -2.19
CA MET A 169 -5.89 -5.73 -2.51
C MET A 169 -4.68 -5.51 -1.61
N VAL A 170 -4.24 -6.55 -0.92
CA VAL A 170 -3.03 -6.53 -0.09
C VAL A 170 -2.21 -7.77 -0.42
N ARG A 171 -0.92 -7.58 -0.66
CA ARG A 171 0.07 -8.61 -0.95
C ARG A 171 1.26 -8.43 -0.02
N PHE A 172 1.74 -9.53 0.54
CA PHE A 172 2.95 -9.58 1.35
C PHE A 172 3.94 -10.55 0.70
N GLY A 173 5.19 -10.14 0.54
CA GLY A 173 6.24 -10.96 -0.07
C GLY A 173 6.16 -10.99 -1.60
N ASP A 174 7.06 -10.25 -2.24
CA ASP A 174 7.49 -10.46 -3.62
C ASP A 174 8.81 -11.25 -3.66
#